data_AF-A0AAN6V9R5-F1
#
_entry.id   AF-A0AAN6V9R5-F1
#
_cell.length_a   1.000
_cell.length_b   1.000
_cell.length_c   1.000
_cell.angle_alpha   90.00
_cell.angle_beta   90.00
_cell.angle_gamma   90.00
#
_symmetry.space_group_name_H-M   'P 1'
#
loop_
_entity.id
_entity.type
_entity.pdbx_description
1 polymer ?
#
loop_
_entity_poly.entity_id
_entity_poly.type
_entity_poly.pdbx_seq_one_letter_code
_entity_poly.pdbx_strand_id
1 'polypeptide(L)'
;MQIRPEVDVASVVSRIEQTSHHLRRLSLNPYLHQSRLRRTRSLLPPLLTSPGRPSRADLIQRSILLSRTSFVSRSLARNLAAIRLSRSLAQRPSVEDLVERCVLPAECLPSPSGNGAAVAPALVARKRAVEKERVKDKLRGWVGSVWKGEVGKRQERAGLGRVRRLTQFWERVGKGERV
;
A
#
# COMPACT_ATOMS: atom_id res chain seq x y z
N MET A 1 10.78 -48.75 19.75
CA MET A 1 10.44 -48.13 18.46
C MET A 1 9.10 -48.67 18.00
N GLN A 2 8.03 -47.89 18.11
CA GLN A 2 6.69 -48.29 17.70
C GLN A 2 6.51 -47.96 16.21
N ILE A 3 6.45 -49.01 15.40
CA ILE A 3 6.15 -48.95 13.98
C ILE A 3 4.67 -48.54 13.86
N ARG A 4 4.41 -47.35 13.32
CA ARG A 4 3.04 -46.95 12.93
C ARG A 4 2.59 -47.88 11.81
N PRO A 5 1.39 -48.48 11.88
CA PRO A 5 0.87 -49.26 10.77
C PRO A 5 0.68 -48.32 9.58
N GLU A 6 1.42 -48.61 8.51
CA GLU A 6 1.30 -47.96 7.22
C GLU A 6 -0.14 -48.19 6.73
N VAL A 7 -0.91 -47.11 6.62
CA VAL A 7 -2.29 -47.19 6.15
C VAL A 7 -2.23 -47.52 4.67
N ASP A 8 -2.54 -48.76 4.31
CA ASP A 8 -2.63 -49.21 2.93
C ASP A 8 -3.72 -48.42 2.21
N VAL A 9 -3.29 -47.43 1.44
CA VAL A 9 -4.14 -46.51 0.66
C VAL A 9 -5.05 -47.27 -0.29
N ALA A 10 -4.63 -48.43 -0.81
CA ALA A 10 -5.47 -49.25 -1.69
C ALA A 10 -6.66 -49.85 -0.93
N SER A 11 -6.45 -50.29 0.32
CA SER A 11 -7.53 -50.79 1.18
C SER A 11 -8.52 -49.69 1.58
N VAL A 12 -8.04 -48.45 1.77
CA VAL A 12 -8.89 -47.29 2.09
C VAL A 12 -9.71 -46.87 0.87
N VAL A 13 -9.11 -46.79 -0.31
CA VAL A 13 -9.82 -46.46 -1.56
C VAL A 13 -10.86 -47.53 -1.88
N SER A 14 -10.51 -48.81 -1.77
CA SER A 14 -11.46 -49.92 -1.98
C SER A 14 -12.65 -49.87 -1.00
N ARG A 15 -12.42 -49.52 0.28
CA ARG A 15 -13.50 -49.30 1.25
C ARG A 15 -14.36 -48.08 0.92
N ILE A 16 -13.77 -46.98 0.44
CA ILE A 16 -14.51 -45.80 -0.01
C ILE A 16 -15.38 -46.14 -1.23
N GLU A 17 -14.88 -46.93 -2.16
CA GLU A 17 -15.65 -47.38 -3.33
C GLU A 17 -16.81 -48.29 -2.90
N GLN A 18 -16.59 -49.29 -2.05
CA GLN A 18 -17.64 -50.17 -1.54
C GLN A 18 -18.71 -49.42 -0.73
N THR A 19 -18.29 -48.48 0.13
CA THR A 19 -19.23 -47.61 0.85
C THR A 19 -20.01 -46.72 -0.12
N SER A 20 -19.38 -46.19 -1.18
CA SER A 20 -20.08 -45.41 -2.20
C SER A 20 -21.12 -46.23 -2.97
N HIS A 21 -20.83 -47.49 -3.32
CA HIS A 21 -21.77 -48.41 -3.97
C HIS A 21 -22.93 -48.79 -3.04
N HIS A 22 -22.64 -49.03 -1.77
CA HIS A 22 -23.66 -49.31 -0.77
C HIS A 22 -24.56 -48.10 -0.52
N LEU A 23 -23.98 -46.91 -0.37
CA LEU A 23 -24.72 -45.65 -0.23
C LEU A 23 -25.57 -45.36 -1.48
N ARG A 24 -25.06 -45.65 -2.68
CA ARG A 24 -25.81 -45.55 -3.94
C ARG A 24 -26.99 -46.53 -3.96
N ARG A 25 -26.78 -47.79 -3.54
CA ARG A 25 -27.86 -48.79 -3.41
C ARG A 25 -28.91 -48.37 -2.36
N LEU A 26 -28.49 -47.84 -1.21
CA LEU A 26 -29.38 -47.30 -0.19
C LEU A 26 -30.13 -46.05 -0.66
N SER A 27 -29.50 -45.21 -1.50
CA SER A 27 -30.14 -44.03 -2.06
C SER A 27 -31.31 -44.37 -2.98
N LEU A 28 -31.26 -45.56 -3.60
CA LEU A 28 -32.30 -46.12 -4.46
C LEU A 28 -33.29 -47.01 -3.69
N ASN A 29 -33.13 -47.20 -2.37
CA ASN A 29 -34.06 -47.98 -1.58
C ASN A 29 -35.44 -47.29 -1.54
N PRO A 30 -36.54 -47.98 -1.87
CA PRO A 30 -37.87 -47.37 -1.99
C PRO A 30 -38.39 -46.81 -0.67
N TYR A 31 -38.11 -47.46 0.47
CA TYR A 31 -38.56 -47.02 1.80
C TYR A 31 -37.82 -45.76 2.25
N LEU A 32 -36.50 -45.70 2.02
CA LEU A 32 -35.70 -44.52 2.32
C LEU A 32 -36.08 -43.36 1.39
N HIS A 33 -36.31 -43.65 0.11
CA HIS A 33 -36.80 -42.67 -0.86
C HIS A 33 -38.14 -42.07 -0.41
N GLN A 34 -39.12 -42.90 -0.05
CA GLN A 34 -40.44 -42.45 0.41
C GLN A 34 -40.34 -41.62 1.70
N SER A 35 -39.50 -42.02 2.64
CA SER A 35 -39.28 -41.28 3.90
C SER A 35 -38.63 -39.92 3.67
N ARG A 36 -37.61 -39.85 2.79
CA ARG A 36 -36.98 -38.59 2.37
C ARG A 36 -37.98 -37.68 1.69
N LEU A 37 -38.81 -38.22 0.81
CA LEU A 37 -39.82 -37.47 0.07
C LEU A 37 -40.93 -36.94 0.98
N ARG A 38 -41.36 -37.71 1.99
CA ARG A 38 -42.27 -37.21 3.04
C ARG A 38 -41.65 -36.07 3.84
N ARG A 39 -40.38 -36.22 4.25
CA ARG A 39 -39.64 -35.18 4.99
C ARG A 39 -39.42 -33.92 4.16
N THR A 40 -39.06 -34.04 2.88
CA THR A 40 -38.90 -32.85 2.03
C THR A 40 -40.24 -32.17 1.79
N ARG A 41 -41.33 -32.92 1.59
CA ARG A 41 -42.68 -32.37 1.47
C ARG A 41 -43.13 -31.61 2.73
N SER A 42 -42.73 -32.05 3.92
CA SER A 42 -43.06 -31.32 5.16
C SER A 42 -42.18 -30.10 5.40
N LEU A 43 -40.88 -30.18 5.08
CA LEU A 43 -39.92 -29.11 5.36
C LEU A 43 -39.85 -28.00 4.31
N LEU A 44 -40.08 -28.32 3.04
CA LEU A 44 -39.86 -27.40 1.92
C LEU A 44 -40.87 -26.24 1.85
N PRO A 45 -42.19 -26.44 2.03
CA PRO A 45 -43.16 -25.35 1.98
C PRO A 45 -42.88 -24.17 2.94
N PRO A 46 -42.61 -24.38 4.24
CA PRO A 46 -42.33 -23.25 5.14
C PRO A 46 -41.00 -22.55 4.80
N LEU A 47 -40.01 -23.25 4.25
CA LEU A 47 -38.75 -22.64 3.82
C LEU A 47 -38.91 -21.78 2.56
N LEU A 48 -39.79 -22.17 1.63
CA LEU A 48 -40.06 -21.40 0.42
C LEU A 48 -40.93 -20.17 0.68
N THR A 49 -41.81 -20.23 1.68
CA THR A 49 -42.75 -19.16 2.07
C THR A 49 -42.21 -18.28 3.21
N SER A 50 -41.07 -18.64 3.81
CA SER A 50 -40.46 -17.87 4.90
C SER A 50 -40.13 -16.43 4.47
N PRO A 51 -40.43 -15.42 5.31
CA PRO A 51 -40.12 -14.02 5.03
C PRO A 51 -38.60 -13.73 5.03
N GLY A 52 -37.77 -14.65 5.54
CA GLY A 52 -36.32 -14.56 5.45
C GLY A 52 -35.75 -14.92 4.08
N ARG A 53 -36.58 -15.42 3.14
CA ARG A 53 -36.15 -15.75 1.79
C ARG A 53 -36.02 -14.46 0.96
N PRO A 54 -34.84 -14.14 0.42
CA PRO A 54 -34.66 -12.95 -0.40
C PRO A 54 -35.49 -13.05 -1.69
N SER A 55 -36.05 -11.92 -2.11
CA SER A 55 -36.80 -11.86 -3.36
C SER A 55 -35.86 -12.04 -4.57
N ARG A 56 -36.42 -12.36 -5.73
CA ARG A 56 -35.64 -12.41 -6.97
C ARG A 56 -34.97 -11.06 -7.28
N ALA A 57 -35.66 -9.95 -6.99
CA ALA A 57 -35.11 -8.61 -7.18
C ALA A 57 -33.89 -8.39 -6.27
N ASP A 58 -33.97 -8.80 -5.00
CA ASP A 58 -32.85 -8.70 -4.06
C ASP A 58 -31.65 -9.53 -4.52
N LEU A 59 -31.89 -10.73 -5.05
CA LEU A 59 -30.82 -11.59 -5.57
C LEU A 59 -30.15 -11.01 -6.82
N ILE A 60 -30.91 -10.32 -7.68
CA ILE A 60 -30.37 -9.61 -8.84
C ILE A 60 -29.58 -8.38 -8.39
N GLN A 61 -30.10 -7.60 -7.44
CA GLN A 61 -29.42 -6.43 -6.87
C GLN A 61 -28.10 -6.82 -6.20
N ARG A 62 -28.07 -7.96 -5.50
CA ARG A 62 -26.86 -8.53 -4.89
C ARG A 62 -25.93 -9.20 -5.91
N SER A 63 -26.25 -9.16 -7.20
CA SER A 63 -25.49 -9.82 -8.28
C SER A 63 -25.32 -11.34 -8.15
N ILE A 64 -26.18 -11.99 -7.36
CA ILE A 64 -26.18 -13.45 -7.17
C ILE A 64 -26.88 -14.13 -8.34
N LEU A 65 -28.06 -13.62 -8.73
CA LEU A 65 -28.76 -14.07 -9.92
C LEU A 65 -28.47 -13.11 -11.07
N LEU A 66 -27.95 -13.66 -12.17
CA LEU A 66 -27.69 -12.91 -13.39
C LEU A 66 -28.83 -13.16 -14.37
N SER A 67 -29.49 -12.09 -14.82
CA SER A 67 -30.34 -12.15 -16.00
C SER A 67 -29.47 -12.37 -17.25
N ARG A 68 -30.06 -12.91 -18.32
CA ARG A 68 -29.36 -13.08 -19.60
C ARG A 68 -28.76 -11.77 -20.11
N THR A 69 -29.48 -10.66 -19.94
CA THR A 69 -29.00 -9.32 -20.30
C THR A 69 -27.86 -8.84 -19.41
N SER A 70 -27.89 -9.13 -18.10
CA SER A 70 -26.77 -8.81 -17.20
C SER A 70 -25.50 -9.60 -17.55
N PHE A 71 -25.63 -10.85 -17.98
CA PHE A 71 -24.48 -11.66 -18.39
C PHE A 71 -23.83 -11.09 -19.66
N VAL A 72 -24.64 -10.80 -20.69
CA VAL A 72 -24.15 -10.23 -21.95
C VAL A 72 -23.56 -8.83 -21.74
N SER A 73 -24.22 -7.96 -20.98
CA SER A 73 -23.73 -6.62 -20.68
C SER A 73 -22.41 -6.64 -19.92
N ARG A 74 -22.21 -7.57 -18.97
CA ARG A 74 -20.91 -7.75 -18.29
C ARG A 74 -19.80 -8.17 -19.24
N SER A 75 -20.08 -9.11 -20.15
CA SER A 75 -19.11 -9.54 -21.16
C SER A 75 -18.70 -8.38 -22.06
N LEU A 76 -19.69 -7.62 -22.56
CA LEU A 76 -19.45 -6.42 -23.36
C LEU A 76 -18.67 -5.35 -22.59
N ALA A 77 -19.06 -5.06 -21.34
CA ALA A 77 -18.36 -4.09 -20.49
C ALA A 77 -16.90 -4.49 -20.26
N ARG A 78 -16.62 -5.78 -20.02
CA ARG A 78 -15.26 -6.30 -19.89
C ARG A 78 -14.46 -6.11 -21.17
N ASN A 79 -15.05 -6.43 -22.33
CA ASN A 79 -14.38 -6.29 -23.62
C ASN A 79 -14.09 -4.81 -23.95
N LEU A 80 -15.03 -3.92 -23.68
CA LEU A 80 -14.81 -2.48 -23.85
C LEU A 80 -13.73 -1.96 -22.89
N ALA A 81 -13.71 -2.40 -21.63
CA ALA A 81 -12.66 -2.05 -20.69
C ALA A 81 -11.29 -2.57 -21.15
N ALA A 82 -11.23 -3.79 -21.68
CA ALA A 82 -10.00 -4.37 -22.24
C ALA A 82 -9.49 -3.57 -23.46
N ILE A 83 -10.38 -3.18 -24.38
CA ILE A 83 -10.03 -2.34 -25.53
C ILE A 83 -9.53 -0.95 -25.08
N ARG A 84 -10.18 -0.36 -24.07
CA ARG A 84 -9.73 0.93 -23.52
C ARG A 84 -8.35 0.80 -22.89
N LEU A 85 -8.14 -0.22 -22.07
CA LEU A 85 -6.85 -0.49 -21.44
C LEU A 85 -5.75 -0.75 -22.46
N SER A 86 -5.99 -1.56 -23.49
CA SER A 86 -4.97 -1.83 -24.51
C SER A 86 -4.54 -0.56 -25.24
N ARG A 87 -5.49 0.32 -25.59
CA ARG A 87 -5.20 1.63 -26.18
C ARG A 87 -4.44 2.54 -25.22
N SER A 88 -4.89 2.66 -23.97
CA SER A 88 -4.23 3.50 -22.97
C SER A 88 -2.82 3.02 -22.62
N LEU A 89 -2.58 1.71 -22.61
CA LEU A 89 -1.25 1.14 -22.37
C LEU A 89 -0.31 1.38 -23.54
N ALA A 90 -0.80 1.31 -24.79
CA ALA A 90 0.01 1.64 -25.96
C ALA A 90 0.40 3.13 -26.01
N GLN A 91 -0.46 4.01 -25.49
CA GLN A 91 -0.21 5.45 -25.37
C GLN A 91 0.44 5.86 -24.04
N ARG A 92 0.96 4.89 -23.28
CA ARG A 92 1.51 5.17 -21.94
C ARG A 92 2.74 6.08 -22.08
N PRO A 93 2.76 7.25 -21.43
CA PRO A 93 3.93 8.14 -21.46
C PRO A 93 5.13 7.47 -20.79
N SER A 94 6.33 7.84 -21.24
CA SER A 94 7.57 7.36 -20.64
C SER A 94 7.69 7.86 -19.20
N VAL A 95 8.53 7.22 -18.38
CA VAL A 95 8.73 7.68 -16.99
C VAL A 95 9.48 9.02 -16.97
N GLU A 96 10.34 9.25 -17.97
CA GLU A 96 11.05 10.51 -18.17
C GLU A 96 10.04 11.66 -18.44
N ASP A 97 9.07 11.44 -19.33
CA ASP A 97 8.01 12.41 -19.63
C ASP A 97 7.21 12.78 -18.37
N LEU A 98 6.99 11.82 -17.46
CA LEU A 98 6.28 12.04 -16.20
C LEU A 98 7.09 12.90 -15.22
N VAL A 99 8.42 12.80 -15.26
CA VAL A 99 9.32 13.66 -14.47
C VAL A 99 9.38 15.06 -15.06
N GLU A 100 9.47 15.17 -16.40
CA GLU A 100 9.45 16.46 -17.10
C GLU A 100 8.16 17.24 -16.83
N ARG A 101 7.03 16.53 -16.77
CA ARG A 101 5.72 17.12 -16.43
C ARG A 101 5.50 17.33 -14.93
N CYS A 102 6.52 17.10 -14.10
CA CYS A 102 6.45 17.22 -12.63
C CYS A 102 5.37 16.35 -11.96
N VAL A 103 4.92 15.27 -12.62
CA VAL A 103 3.95 14.32 -12.05
C VAL A 103 4.67 13.34 -11.12
N LEU A 104 5.83 12.85 -11.55
CA LEU A 104 6.69 11.97 -10.75
C LEU A 104 7.93 12.75 -10.27
N PRO A 105 8.27 12.70 -8.97
CA PRO A 105 9.55 13.21 -8.49
C PRO A 105 10.74 12.48 -9.13
N ALA A 106 11.72 13.22 -9.64
CA ALA A 106 12.95 12.65 -10.20
C ALA A 106 13.71 11.74 -9.19
N GLU A 107 13.55 11.99 -7.90
CA GLU A 107 14.17 11.23 -6.82
C GLU A 107 13.65 9.79 -6.70
N CYS A 108 12.47 9.51 -7.27
CA CYS A 108 11.90 8.15 -7.32
C CYS A 108 12.57 7.27 -8.38
N LEU A 109 13.34 7.87 -9.29
CA LEU A 109 14.07 7.13 -10.32
C LEU A 109 15.48 6.77 -9.83
N PRO A 110 16.01 5.61 -10.27
CA PRO A 110 17.43 5.33 -10.09
C PRO A 110 18.23 6.41 -10.83
N SER A 111 19.27 6.94 -10.17
CA SER A 111 20.12 7.96 -10.79
C SER A 111 20.81 7.37 -12.02
N PRO A 112 20.84 8.06 -13.18
CA PRO A 112 21.55 7.59 -14.37
C PRO A 112 23.06 7.42 -14.13
N SER A 113 23.61 8.07 -13.10
CA SER A 113 25.02 7.93 -12.68
C SER A 113 25.29 6.69 -11.81
N GLY A 114 24.29 5.88 -11.47
CA GLY A 114 24.43 4.70 -10.60
C GLY A 114 24.73 4.99 -9.12
N ASN A 115 25.01 6.25 -8.77
CA ASN A 115 25.50 6.66 -7.45
C ASN A 115 24.39 6.98 -6.43
N GLY A 116 23.12 6.69 -6.72
CA GLY A 116 22.01 7.04 -5.84
C GLY A 116 20.86 6.03 -5.90
N ALA A 117 20.49 5.48 -4.74
CA ALA A 117 19.32 4.64 -4.59
C ALA A 117 18.03 5.45 -4.81
N ALA A 118 17.12 4.90 -5.60
CA ALA A 118 15.79 5.46 -5.80
C ALA A 118 15.07 5.59 -4.45
N VAL A 119 14.45 6.75 -4.21
CA VAL A 119 13.67 6.99 -2.99
C VAL A 119 12.26 6.44 -3.19
N ALA A 120 11.79 5.63 -2.25
CA ALA A 120 10.42 5.14 -2.29
C ALA A 120 9.43 6.34 -2.31
N PRO A 121 8.37 6.32 -3.13
CA PRO A 121 7.42 7.44 -3.26
C PRO A 121 6.85 7.94 -1.92
N ALA A 122 6.61 7.02 -0.98
CA ALA A 122 6.11 7.33 0.36
C ALA A 122 7.07 8.21 1.19
N LEU A 123 8.36 8.21 0.88
CA LEU A 123 9.39 8.93 1.64
C LEU A 123 9.81 10.25 1.01
N VAL A 124 9.42 10.53 -0.24
CA VAL A 124 9.86 11.73 -0.98
C VAL A 124 9.51 13.01 -0.25
N ALA A 125 8.28 13.12 0.26
CA ALA A 125 7.83 14.30 1.01
C ALA A 125 8.70 14.55 2.26
N ARG A 126 9.03 13.48 2.99
CA ARG A 126 9.88 13.55 4.19
C ARG A 126 11.32 13.92 3.83
N LYS A 127 11.88 13.31 2.78
CA LYS A 127 13.22 13.64 2.31
C LYS A 127 13.32 15.11 1.90
N ARG A 128 12.38 15.60 1.09
CA ARG A 128 12.32 17.02 0.69
C ARG A 128 12.17 17.96 1.87
N ALA A 129 11.37 17.60 2.87
CA ALA A 129 11.25 18.38 4.09
C ALA A 129 12.59 18.48 4.85
N VAL A 130 13.28 17.35 5.01
CA VAL A 130 14.60 17.31 5.65
C VAL A 130 15.63 18.10 4.86
N GLU A 131 15.67 17.96 3.53
CA GLU A 131 16.58 18.73 2.66
C GLU A 131 16.29 20.23 2.73
N LYS A 132 15.02 20.63 2.75
CA LYS A 132 14.62 22.03 2.92
C LYS A 132 15.09 22.61 4.25
N GLU A 133 14.95 21.87 5.36
CA GLU A 133 15.47 22.32 6.66
C GLU A 133 17.00 22.40 6.66
N ARG A 134 17.70 21.40 6.08
CA ARG A 134 19.17 21.45 5.94
C ARG A 134 19.65 22.68 5.16
N VAL A 135 18.93 23.06 4.10
CA VAL A 135 19.25 24.27 3.32
C VAL A 135 19.02 25.52 4.17
N LYS A 136 17.89 25.59 4.90
CA LYS A 136 17.62 26.71 5.81
C LYS A 136 18.69 26.86 6.89
N ASP A 137 19.11 25.77 7.51
CA ASP A 137 20.12 25.79 8.57
C ASP A 137 21.47 26.30 8.05
N LYS A 138 21.89 25.82 6.86
CA LYS A 138 23.09 26.33 6.19
C LYS A 138 22.99 27.82 5.86
N LEU A 139 21.84 28.27 5.36
CA LEU A 139 21.61 29.69 5.06
C LEU A 139 21.64 30.54 6.33
N ARG A 140 21.04 30.09 7.43
CA ARG A 140 21.11 30.79 8.73
C ARG A 140 22.54 30.93 9.22
N GLY A 141 23.34 29.87 9.12
CA GLY A 141 24.76 29.90 9.45
C GLY A 141 25.55 30.86 8.58
N TRP A 142 25.33 30.84 7.26
CA TRP A 142 25.98 31.75 6.32
C TRP A 142 25.62 33.21 6.59
N VAL A 143 24.34 33.53 6.73
CA VAL A 143 23.88 34.89 7.08
C VAL A 143 24.52 35.34 8.39
N GLY A 144 24.54 34.49 9.42
CA GLY A 144 25.17 34.81 10.70
C GLY A 144 26.66 35.12 10.57
N SER A 145 27.40 34.35 9.78
CA SER A 145 28.83 34.58 9.53
C SER A 145 29.09 35.86 8.73
N VAL A 146 28.29 36.12 7.69
CA VAL A 146 28.38 37.35 6.90
C VAL A 146 28.04 38.56 7.76
N TRP A 147 26.96 38.52 8.54
CA TRP A 147 26.57 39.60 9.45
C TRP A 147 27.60 39.85 10.54
N LYS A 148 28.16 38.80 11.16
CA LYS A 148 29.25 38.97 12.14
C LYS A 148 30.48 39.60 11.51
N GLY A 149 30.81 39.23 10.26
CA GLY A 149 31.88 39.87 9.50
C GLY A 149 31.58 41.33 9.17
N GLU A 150 30.36 41.65 8.74
CA GLU A 150 29.90 43.00 8.41
C GLU A 150 29.91 43.91 9.65
N VAL A 151 29.36 43.43 10.78
CA VAL A 151 29.35 44.13 12.06
C VAL A 151 30.79 44.30 12.59
N GLY A 152 31.64 43.28 12.49
CA GLY A 152 33.05 43.38 12.84
C GLY A 152 33.76 44.46 12.04
N LYS A 153 33.62 44.47 10.71
CA LYS A 153 34.16 45.52 9.83
C LYS A 153 33.61 46.90 10.17
N ARG A 154 32.31 47.00 10.48
CA ARG A 154 31.66 48.27 10.86
C ARG A 154 32.17 48.78 12.22
N GLN A 155 32.41 47.88 13.16
CA GLN A 155 32.92 48.18 14.50
C GLN A 155 34.42 48.53 14.48
N GLU A 156 35.19 47.95 13.56
CA GLU A 156 36.56 48.37 13.27
C GLU A 156 36.62 49.74 12.60
N ARG A 157 35.76 50.01 11.60
CA ARG A 157 35.62 51.33 10.97
C ARG A 157 35.20 52.41 11.96
N ALA A 158 34.32 52.08 12.90
CA ALA A 158 33.89 52.97 13.98
C ALA A 158 34.94 53.13 15.11
N GLY A 159 36.10 52.45 15.04
CA GLY A 159 37.17 52.55 16.04
C GLY A 159 36.90 51.87 17.38
N LEU A 160 35.68 51.35 17.61
CA LEU A 160 35.25 50.69 18.84
C LEU A 160 36.12 49.47 19.20
N GLY A 161 36.66 48.77 18.21
CA GLY A 161 37.59 47.66 18.41
C GLY A 161 38.97 48.08 18.96
N ARG A 162 39.41 49.32 18.74
CA ARG A 162 40.64 49.87 19.35
C ARG A 162 40.39 50.36 20.77
N VAL A 163 39.29 51.08 20.97
CA VAL A 163 38.88 51.57 22.29
C VAL A 163 38.69 50.40 23.26
N ARG A 164 37.96 49.35 22.85
CA ARG A 164 37.73 48.16 23.68
C ARG A 164 39.01 47.40 24.03
N ARG A 165 39.99 47.33 23.11
CA ARG A 165 41.31 46.73 23.37
C ARG A 165 42.11 47.52 24.40
N LEU A 166 42.07 48.85 24.32
CA LEU A 166 42.65 49.75 25.32
C LEU A 166 41.98 49.57 26.69
N THR A 167 40.65 49.50 26.75
CA THR A 167 39.92 49.27 28.00
C THR A 167 40.31 47.93 28.64
N GLN A 168 40.35 46.84 27.86
CA GLN A 168 40.75 45.52 28.36
C GLN A 168 42.21 45.47 28.80
N PHE A 169 43.10 46.19 28.10
CA PHE A 169 44.50 46.33 28.51
C PHE A 169 44.62 47.00 29.89
N TRP A 170 43.93 48.13 30.11
CA TRP A 170 43.93 48.81 31.40
C TRP A 170 43.28 47.99 32.51
N GLU A 171 42.22 47.24 32.23
CA GLU A 171 41.64 46.29 33.19
C GLU A 171 42.59 45.14 33.56
N ARG A 172 43.40 44.66 32.61
CA ARG A 172 44.42 43.63 32.85
C ARG A 172 45.57 44.15 33.71
N VAL A 173 46.06 45.34 33.38
CA VAL A 173 47.06 46.05 34.19
C VAL A 173 46.55 46.27 35.61
N GLY A 174 45.27 46.66 35.76
CA GLY A 174 44.62 46.82 37.06
C GLY A 174 44.43 45.52 37.85
N LYS A 175 44.40 44.35 37.19
CA LYS A 175 44.34 43.03 37.83
C LYS A 175 45.71 42.43 38.14
N GLY A 176 46.81 43.10 37.78
CA GLY A 176 48.17 42.65 38.09
C GLY A 176 48.64 41.42 37.30
N GLU A 177 47.95 41.05 36.21
CA GLU A 177 48.51 40.08 35.26
C GLU A 177 49.74 40.71 34.61
N ARG A 178 50.90 40.03 34.67
CA ARG A 178 52.09 40.48 33.93
C ARG A 178 51.77 40.45 32.44
N VAL A 179 51.82 41.63 31.82
CA VAL A 179 51.75 41.83 30.37
C VAL A 179 53.04 41.34 29.73
#